data_AF-A0A0G0WJM0-F1
#
_entry.id   AF-A0A0G0WJM0-F1
#
_cell.length_a   1.000
_cell.length_b   1.000
_cell.length_c   1.000
_cell.angle_alpha   90.00
_cell.angle_beta   90.00
_cell.angle_gamma   90.00
#
_symmetry.space_group_name_H-M   'P 1'
#
loop_
_entity.id
_entity.type
_entity.pdbx_description
1 polymer ?
#
loop_
_entity_poly.entity_id
_entity_poly.type
_entity_poly.pdbx_seq_one_letter_code
_entity_poly.pdbx_strand_id
1 'polypeptide(L)' 'MAVTIYIKQENFKKLLDGLAGLNLAPEYSGLEWVAKEPATVNDPSTRIQLDELYAALDESDDVQNYFTSEA' A
#
# COMPACT_ATOMS: atom_id res chain seq x y z
N MET A 1 -12.52 11.86 -4.10
CA MET A 1 -12.27 11.01 -2.92
C MET A 1 -12.21 9.58 -3.40
N ALA A 2 -11.07 8.92 -3.23
CA ALA A 2 -10.95 7.49 -3.47
C ALA A 2 -11.30 6.73 -2.18
N VAL A 3 -11.96 5.59 -2.30
CA VAL A 3 -12.29 4.71 -1.16
C VAL A 3 -11.41 3.47 -1.26
N THR A 4 -10.59 3.24 -0.24
CA THR A 4 -9.76 2.05 -0.12
C THR A 4 -10.38 1.09 0.88
N ILE A 5 -10.48 -0.20 0.52
CA ILE A 5 -11.04 -1.25 1.38
C ILE A 5 -9.94 -2.24 1.72
N TYR A 6 -9.60 -2.34 3.01
CA TYR A 6 -8.71 -3.38 3.53
C TYR A 6 -9.50 -4.56 4.04
N ILE A 7 -9.08 -5.77 3.69
CA ILE A 7 -9.68 -7.02 4.14
C ILE A 7 -8.60 -8.07 4.38
N LYS A 8 -8.91 -9.08 5.19
CA LYS A 8 -8.03 -10.25 5.31
C LYS A 8 -7.89 -10.94 3.95
N GLN A 9 -6.67 -11.37 3.62
CA GLN A 9 -6.31 -11.95 2.33
C GLN A 9 -7.23 -13.12 1.91
N GLU A 10 -7.67 -13.96 2.85
CA GLU A 10 -8.52 -15.12 2.57
C GLU A 10 -9.91 -14.74 2.05
N ASN A 11 -10.34 -13.50 2.27
CA ASN A 11 -11.64 -13.00 1.82
C ASN A 11 -11.56 -12.19 0.52
N PHE A 12 -10.36 -11.99 -0.04
CA PHE A 12 -10.14 -11.10 -1.19
C PHE A 12 -11.03 -11.47 -2.38
N LYS A 13 -11.02 -12.75 -2.80
CA LYS A 13 -11.85 -13.22 -3.92
C LYS A 13 -13.34 -13.04 -3.66
N LYS A 14 -13.80 -13.36 -2.45
CA LYS A 14 -15.21 -13.23 -2.05
C LYS A 14 -15.68 -11.77 -2.12
N LEU A 15 -14.82 -10.83 -1.72
CA LEU A 15 -15.12 -9.40 -1.80
C LEU A 15 -15.24 -8.95 -3.27
N LEU A 16 -14.28 -9.30 -4.13
CA LEU A 16 -14.31 -8.96 -5.55
C LEU A 16 -15.57 -9.49 -6.25
N ASP A 17 -15.97 -10.73 -5.97
CA ASP A 17 -17.19 -11.31 -6.52
C ASP A 17 -18.44 -10.58 -6.04
N GLY A 18 -18.47 -10.18 -4.77
CA GLY A 18 -19.54 -9.37 -4.20
C GLY A 18 -19.66 -7.99 -4.85
N LEU A 19 -18.53 -7.31 -5.06
CA LEU A 19 -18.47 -6.01 -5.74
C LEU A 19 -18.94 -6.12 -7.20
N ALA A 20 -18.47 -7.14 -7.93
CA ALA A 20 -18.89 -7.41 -9.29
C ALA A 20 -20.40 -7.64 -9.39
N GLY A 21 -21.01 -8.36 -8.44
CA GLY A 21 -22.46 -8.54 -8.35
C GLY A 21 -23.25 -7.25 -8.13
N LEU A 22 -22.60 -6.21 -7.61
CA LEU A 22 -23.16 -4.86 -7.43
C LEU A 22 -22.82 -3.92 -8.61
N ASN A 23 -22.21 -4.42 -9.67
CA ASN A 23 -21.63 -3.63 -10.78
C ASN A 23 -20.59 -2.59 -10.31
N LEU A 24 -19.85 -2.91 -9.25
CA LEU A 24 -18.73 -2.12 -8.77
C LEU A 24 -17.42 -2.80 -9.19
N ALA A 25 -16.62 -2.12 -9.99
CA ALA A 25 -15.28 -2.56 -10.36
C ALA A 25 -14.25 -1.61 -9.72
N PRO A 26 -13.31 -2.11 -8.91
CA PRO A 26 -12.25 -1.28 -8.37
C PRO A 26 -11.28 -0.87 -9.49
N GLU A 27 -10.73 0.34 -9.40
CA GLU A 27 -9.67 0.81 -10.31
C GLU A 27 -8.38 -0.01 -10.12
N TYR A 28 -8.12 -0.44 -8.88
CA TYR A 28 -7.00 -1.31 -8.51
C TYR A 28 -7.43 -2.30 -7.43
N SER A 29 -6.92 -3.53 -7.51
CA SER A 29 -7.07 -4.53 -6.45
C SER A 29 -5.84 -5.44 -6.40
N GLY A 30 -5.31 -5.68 -5.20
CA GLY A 30 -4.11 -6.48 -5.00
C GLY A 30 -3.96 -6.95 -3.56
N LEU A 31 -2.96 -7.80 -3.33
CA LEU A 31 -2.52 -8.18 -1.99
C LEU A 31 -1.27 -7.37 -1.66
N GLU A 32 -1.34 -6.61 -0.57
CA GLU A 32 -0.27 -5.72 -0.13
C GLU A 32 -0.04 -5.86 1.38
N TRP A 33 1.18 -5.54 1.82
CA TRP A 33 1.48 -5.43 3.24
C TRP A 33 1.09 -4.06 3.75
N VAL A 34 0.20 -4.04 4.73
CA VAL A 34 -0.28 -2.80 5.36
C VAL A 34 0.18 -2.79 6.81
N ALA A 35 0.86 -1.72 7.21
CA ALA A 35 1.32 -1.56 8.58
C ALA A 35 0.13 -1.48 9.55
N LYS A 36 0.18 -2.27 10.63
CA LYS A 36 -0.84 -2.23 11.69
C LYS A 36 -0.78 -0.94 12.52
N GLU A 37 0.43 -0.42 12.68
CA GLU A 37 0.73 0.78 13.45
C GLU A 37 1.49 1.74 12.53
N PRO A 38 0.80 2.68 11.87
CA PRO A 38 1.46 3.70 11.07
C PRO A 38 2.33 4.61 11.94
N ALA A 39 3.49 4.99 11.41
CA ALA A 39 4.45 5.87 12.02
C ALA A 39 4.39 7.24 11.34
N THR A 40 4.07 8.28 12.10
CA THR A 40 4.15 9.66 11.59
C THR A 40 5.58 10.17 11.72
N VAL A 41 6.17 10.58 10.59
CA VAL A 41 7.48 11.23 10.56
C VAL A 41 7.29 12.74 10.59
N ASN A 42 7.54 13.35 11.75
CA ASN A 42 7.38 14.80 11.93
C ASN A 42 8.69 15.58 11.72
N ASP A 43 9.84 14.91 11.82
CA ASP A 43 11.14 15.54 11.68
C ASP A 43 11.53 15.70 10.19
N PRO A 44 11.76 16.93 9.70
CA PRO A 44 12.09 17.16 8.29
C PRO A 44 13.39 16.49 7.84
N SER A 45 14.42 16.41 8.69
CA SER A 45 15.67 15.75 8.33
C SER A 45 15.47 14.24 8.12
N THR A 46 14.66 13.61 8.98
CA THR A 46 14.31 12.20 8.85
C THR A 46 13.54 11.95 7.55
N ARG A 47 12.61 12.85 7.18
CA ARG A 47 11.87 12.74 5.90
C ARG A 47 12.79 12.78 4.68
N ILE A 48 13.75 13.72 4.66
CA ILE A 48 14.73 13.82 3.55
C ILE A 48 15.53 12.51 3.42
N GLN A 49 15.97 11.94 4.55
CA GLN A 49 16.72 10.67 4.54
C GLN A 49 15.88 9.49 4.04
N LEU A 50 14.59 9.47 4.36
CA LEU A 50 13.67 8.45 3.87
C LEU A 50 13.41 8.60 2.36
N ASP A 51 13.22 9.82 1.88
CA ASP A 51 13.06 10.10 0.43
C ASP A 51 14.30 9.63 -0.36
N GLU A 52 15.50 9.91 0.13
CA GLU A 52 16.76 9.41 -0.47
C GLU A 52 16.84 7.88 -0.47
N LEU A 53 16.43 7.23 0.62
CA LEU A 53 16.39 5.78 0.74
C LEU A 53 15.39 5.16 -0.25
N TYR A 54 14.19 5.72 -0.35
CA TYR A 54 13.15 5.23 -1.25
C TYR A 54 13.56 5.36 -2.72
N ALA A 55 14.16 6.49 -3.10
CA ALA A 55 14.72 6.66 -4.44
C ALA A 55 15.80 5.60 -4.75
N ALA A 56 16.72 5.34 -3.83
CA ALA A 56 17.75 4.33 -4.02
C ALA A 56 17.20 2.90 -4.13
N LEU A 57 16.08 2.61 -3.47
CA LEU A 57 15.39 1.32 -3.57
C LEU A 57 14.64 1.19 -4.91
N ASP A 58 14.00 2.27 -5.39
CA ASP A 58 13.32 2.29 -6.68
C ASP A 58 14.27 2.15 -7.88
N GLU A 59 15.51 2.63 -7.74
CA GLU A 59 16.55 2.51 -8.77
C GLU A 59 17.21 1.11 -8.84
N SER A 60 16.93 0.23 -7.87
CA SER A 60 17.55 -1.09 -7.80
C SER A 60 16.77 -2.14 -8.58
N ASP A 61 17.35 -2.69 -9.65
CA ASP A 61 16.75 -3.75 -10.47
C ASP A 61 16.39 -5.02 -9.67
N ASP A 62 17.08 -5.26 -8.56
CA ASP A 62 16.83 -6.41 -7.67
C ASP A 62 15.65 -6.18 -6.72
N VAL A 63 15.23 -4.93 -6.51
CA VAL A 63 14.13 -4.57 -5.61
C VAL A 63 12.83 -4.50 -6.41
N GLN A 64 11.93 -5.45 -6.13
CA GLN A 64 10.63 -5.50 -6.82
C GLN A 64 9.57 -4.65 -6.13
N ASN A 65 9.57 -4.60 -4.80
CA ASN A 65 8.66 -3.80 -3.97
C ASN A 65 9.29 -3.57 -2.58
N TYR A 66 8.97 -2.44 -1.94
CA TYR A 66 9.24 -2.20 -0.52
C TYR A 66 7.97 -1.72 0.19
N PHE A 67 7.86 -2.04 1.47
CA PHE A 67 6.70 -1.68 2.30
C PHE A 67 7.19 -0.98 3.55
N THR A 68 6.57 0.14 3.89
CA THR A 68 6.95 0.98 5.02
C THR A 68 5.75 1.19 5.94
N SER A 69 6.02 1.58 7.18
CA SER A 69 4.98 1.99 8.12
C SER A 69 4.74 3.49 8.13
N GLU A 70 5.45 4.28 7.31
CA GLU A 70 5.23 5.73 7.27
C GLU A 70 3.80 6.03 6.74
N ALA A 71 3.15 7.05 7.32
CA ALA A 71 1.78 7.46 6.99
C ALA A 71 1.67 8.89 6.48
#